data_AF-A9XJE1-F1
#
_entry.id   AF-A9XJE1-F1
#
_cell.length_a   1.000
_cell.length_b   1.000
_cell.length_c   1.000
_cell.angle_alpha   90.00
_cell.angle_beta   90.00
_cell.angle_gamma   90.00
#
_symmetry.space_group_name_H-M   'P 1'
#
loop_
_entity.id
_entity.type
_entity.pdbx_description
1 polymer ?
#
loop_
_entity_poly.entity_id
_entity_poly.type
_entity_poly.pdbx_seq_one_letter_code
_entity_poly.pdbx_strand_id
1 'polypeptide(L)'
;VLGATILGFSKYGLKFFSLLVPAGCPLGLLPLLVIIEFISYLARNVSLGLRLAANITAGHMLLSILSGFVYNIMDSGLIFFILGLIPLAFIIAFSGLEFAIA
;
A
#
# COMPACT_ATOMS: atom_id res chain seq x y z
N VAL A 1 15.37 -4.00 3.27
CA VAL A 1 15.69 -2.56 3.20
C VAL A 1 16.72 -2.14 4.23
N LEU A 2 16.48 -2.31 5.54
CA LEU A 2 17.53 -2.12 6.58
C LEU A 2 18.76 -3.03 6.35
N GLY A 3 18.54 -4.27 5.89
CA GLY A 3 19.64 -5.13 5.46
C GLY A 3 20.42 -4.56 4.26
N ALA A 4 19.75 -3.84 3.35
CA ALA A 4 20.39 -3.24 2.18
C ALA A 4 21.17 -1.95 2.53
N THR A 5 20.70 -1.15 3.49
CA THR A 5 21.47 -0.03 4.04
C THR A 5 22.71 -0.53 4.78
N ILE A 6 22.57 -1.56 5.63
CA ILE A 6 23.69 -2.16 6.37
C ILE A 6 24.72 -2.78 5.42
N LEU A 7 24.29 -3.57 4.43
CA LEU A 7 25.17 -4.13 3.40
C LEU A 7 25.80 -3.03 2.54
N GLY A 8 25.05 -1.99 2.18
CA GLY A 8 25.55 -0.85 1.42
C GLY A 8 26.64 -0.08 2.17
N PHE A 9 26.44 0.16 3.47
CA PHE A 9 27.42 0.83 4.32
C PHE A 9 28.65 -0.07 4.58
N SER A 10 28.44 -1.38 4.77
CA SER A 10 29.53 -2.35 4.95
C SER A 10 30.40 -2.50 3.70
N LYS A 11 29.81 -2.47 2.50
CA LYS A 11 30.55 -2.71 1.25
C LYS A 11 31.14 -1.44 0.63
N TYR A 12 30.51 -0.27 0.82
CA TYR A 12 30.90 0.99 0.18
C TYR A 12 31.33 2.11 1.13
N GLY A 13 31.14 1.94 2.45
CA GLY A 13 31.56 2.90 3.48
C GLY A 13 31.08 4.33 3.19
N LEU A 14 32.03 5.28 3.16
CA LEU A 14 31.77 6.70 2.87
C LEU A 14 31.30 6.95 1.42
N LYS A 15 31.53 6.02 0.50
CA LYS A 15 31.08 6.14 -0.91
C LYS A 15 29.58 5.90 -1.05
N PHE A 16 28.92 5.37 -0.02
CA PHE A 16 27.46 5.25 0.05
C PHE A 16 26.75 6.62 -0.09
N PHE A 17 27.36 7.70 0.41
CA PHE A 17 26.83 9.06 0.24
C PHE A 17 26.84 9.56 -1.21
N SER A 18 27.60 8.92 -2.10
CA SER A 18 27.53 9.19 -3.54
C SER A 18 26.19 8.77 -4.15
N LEU A 19 25.41 7.90 -3.49
CA LEU A 19 24.07 7.54 -3.92
C LEU A 19 23.07 8.71 -3.79
N LEU A 20 23.33 9.62 -2.85
CA LEU A 20 22.50 10.79 -2.60
C LEU A 20 22.81 11.94 -3.57
N VAL A 21 23.90 11.83 -4.33
CA VAL A 21 24.35 12.82 -5.31
C VAL A 21 24.10 12.27 -6.72
N PRO A 22 23.10 12.77 -7.45
CA PRO A 22 22.90 12.35 -8.82
C PRO A 22 24.03 12.87 -9.73
N ALA A 23 24.50 11.99 -10.62
CA ALA A 23 25.61 12.27 -11.52
C ALA A 23 25.21 13.33 -12.56
N GLY A 24 26.05 14.35 -12.74
CA GLY A 24 25.90 15.38 -13.79
C GLY A 24 25.05 16.60 -13.41
N CYS A 25 24.67 16.79 -12.14
CA CYS A 25 23.91 17.97 -11.72
C CYS A 25 24.81 19.22 -11.55
N PRO A 26 24.37 20.42 -11.99
CA PRO A 26 25.05 21.68 -11.70
C PRO A 26 25.19 21.92 -10.18
N LEU A 27 26.39 22.31 -9.75
CA LEU A 27 26.78 22.49 -8.33
C LEU A 27 25.83 23.39 -7.51
N GLY A 28 25.13 24.33 -8.14
CA GLY A 28 24.18 25.21 -7.47
C GLY A 28 22.87 24.53 -7.04
N LEU A 29 22.40 23.50 -7.75
CA LEU A 29 21.16 22.77 -7.41
C LEU A 29 21.41 21.54 -6.54
N LEU A 30 22.68 21.16 -6.37
CA LEU A 30 23.11 20.01 -5.59
C LEU A 30 22.48 19.93 -4.18
N PRO A 31 22.43 21.01 -3.38
CA PRO A 31 21.91 20.92 -2.01
C PRO A 31 20.41 20.58 -1.97
N LEU A 32 19.62 21.14 -2.90
CA LEU A 32 18.19 20.85 -3.03
C LEU A 32 17.98 19.38 -3.43
N LEU A 33 18.79 18.91 -4.38
CA LEU A 33 18.64 17.59 -4.96
C LEU A 33 19.01 16.45 -3.99
N VAL A 34 20.00 16.69 -3.14
CA VAL A 34 20.35 15.76 -2.04
C VAL A 34 19.19 15.61 -1.05
N ILE A 35 18.49 16.71 -0.73
CA ILE A 35 17.32 16.66 0.18
C ILE A 35 16.20 15.82 -0.41
N ILE A 36 15.85 16.02 -1.69
CA ILE A 36 14.76 15.25 -2.30
C ILE A 36 15.14 13.77 -2.49
N GLU A 37 16.40 13.45 -2.81
CA GLU A 37 16.87 12.06 -2.92
C GLU A 37 16.83 11.37 -1.55
N PHE A 38 17.21 12.07 -0.48
CA PHE A 38 17.09 11.56 0.88
C PHE A 38 15.64 11.24 1.26
N ILE A 39 14.70 12.14 0.94
CA ILE A 39 13.25 11.92 1.16
C ILE A 39 12.75 10.73 0.34
N SER A 40 13.15 10.64 -0.93
CA SER A 40 12.74 9.55 -1.84
C SER A 40 13.27 8.20 -1.37
N TYR A 41 14.50 8.17 -0.86
CA TYR A 41 15.10 6.98 -0.25
C TYR A 41 14.30 6.50 0.98
N LEU A 42 13.91 7.42 1.86
CA LEU A 42 13.06 7.10 3.01
C LEU A 42 11.66 6.65 2.58
N ALA A 43 11.05 7.32 1.60
CA ALA A 43 9.73 6.98 1.07
C ALA A 43 9.70 5.57 0.44
N ARG A 44 10.76 5.19 -0.28
CA ARG A 44 10.90 3.82 -0.83
C ARG A 44 10.88 2.75 0.26
N ASN A 45 11.47 3.04 1.42
CA ASN A 45 11.52 2.10 2.54
C ASN A 45 10.14 1.83 3.13
N VAL A 46 9.26 2.84 3.10
CA VAL A 46 7.90 2.76 3.63
C VAL A 46 6.91 2.26 2.56
N SER A 47 7.10 2.62 1.28
CA SER A 47 6.09 2.43 0.24
C SER A 47 5.72 0.97 -0.02
N LEU A 48 6.66 0.03 0.13
CA LEU A 48 6.37 -1.39 -0.08
C LEU A 48 5.45 -1.95 1.01
N GLY A 49 5.76 -1.66 2.28
CA GLY A 49 4.94 -2.07 3.41
C GLY A 49 3.58 -1.38 3.41
N LEU A 50 3.56 -0.06 3.14
CA LEU A 50 2.33 0.72 3.02
C LEU A 50 1.44 0.20 1.89
N ARG A 51 2.01 -0.21 0.76
CA ARG A 51 1.24 -0.77 -0.37
C ARG A 51 0.50 -2.03 0.03
N LEU A 52 1.18 -2.97 0.68
CA LEU A 52 0.56 -4.23 1.11
C LEU A 52 -0.50 -3.96 2.19
N ALA A 53 -0.16 -3.15 3.20
CA ALA A 53 -1.07 -2.79 4.28
C ALA A 53 -2.32 -2.06 3.76
N ALA A 54 -2.16 -1.11 2.83
CA ALA A 54 -3.26 -0.39 2.21
C ALA A 54 -4.18 -1.32 1.41
N ASN A 55 -3.63 -2.25 0.63
CA ASN A 55 -4.45 -3.21 -0.14
C ASN A 55 -5.30 -4.10 0.78
N ILE A 56 -4.71 -4.64 1.85
CA ILE A 56 -5.43 -5.53 2.78
C ILE A 56 -6.46 -4.73 3.60
N THR A 57 -6.06 -3.58 4.16
CA THR A 57 -6.97 -2.77 4.98
C THR A 57 -8.14 -2.19 4.19
N ALA A 58 -7.91 -1.74 2.95
CA ALA A 58 -8.97 -1.21 2.09
C ALA A 58 -9.96 -2.31 1.68
N GLY A 59 -9.46 -3.51 1.31
CA GLY A 59 -10.31 -4.66 0.99
C GLY A 59 -11.20 -5.07 2.17
N HIS A 60 -10.59 -5.26 3.34
CA HIS A 60 -11.32 -5.65 4.54
C HIS A 60 -12.34 -4.59 4.99
N MET A 61 -12.01 -3.30 4.86
CA MET A 61 -12.94 -2.21 5.18
C MET A 61 -14.12 -2.17 4.19
N LEU A 62 -13.86 -2.38 2.90
CA LEU A 62 -14.89 -2.47 1.87
C LEU A 62 -15.87 -3.62 2.17
N LEU A 63 -15.36 -4.81 2.49
CA LEU A 63 -16.19 -5.97 2.84
C LEU A 63 -17.06 -5.69 4.08
N SER A 64 -16.50 -5.06 5.10
CA SER A 64 -17.24 -4.70 6.34
C SER A 64 -18.39 -3.75 6.04
N ILE A 65 -18.16 -2.72 5.23
CA ILE A 65 -19.19 -1.74 4.84
C ILE A 65 -20.28 -2.40 3.99
N LEU A 66 -19.89 -3.18 2.97
CA LEU A 66 -20.86 -3.85 2.09
C LEU A 66 -21.71 -4.86 2.86
N SER A 67 -21.10 -5.64 3.75
CA SER A 67 -21.81 -6.60 4.62
C SER A 67 -22.85 -5.90 5.50
N GLY A 68 -22.51 -4.72 6.05
CA GLY A 68 -23.46 -3.91 6.82
C GLY A 68 -24.66 -3.46 5.98
N PHE A 69 -24.44 -3.02 4.73
CA PHE A 69 -25.53 -2.66 3.82
C PHE A 69 -26.42 -3.85 3.47
N VAL A 70 -25.83 -5.00 3.19
CA VAL A 70 -26.58 -6.22 2.86
C VAL A 70 -27.43 -6.68 4.04
N TYR A 71 -26.89 -6.66 5.26
CA TYR A 71 -27.63 -6.98 6.47
C TYR A 71 -28.86 -6.09 6.64
N ASN A 72 -28.72 -4.77 6.50
CA ASN A 72 -29.83 -3.82 6.62
C ASN A 72 -30.93 -4.05 5.56
N ILE A 73 -30.54 -4.39 4.32
CA ILE A 73 -31.50 -4.71 3.24
C ILE A 73 -32.26 -6.00 3.58
N MET A 74 -31.56 -7.04 4.03
CA MET A 74 -32.18 -8.34 4.35
C MET A 74 -33.13 -8.27 5.54
N ASP A 75 -32.85 -7.43 6.53
CA ASP A 75 -33.69 -7.22 7.71
C ASP A 75 -34.97 -6.41 7.42
N SER A 76 -34.99 -5.64 6.32
CA SER A 76 -36.09 -4.73 5.97
C SER A 76 -37.37 -5.43 5.46
N GLY A 77 -37.34 -6.75 5.18
CA GLY A 77 -38.54 -7.53 4.84
C GLY A 77 -38.29 -8.72 3.91
N LEU A 78 -39.29 -9.60 3.78
CA LEU A 78 -39.15 -10.89 3.07
C LEU A 78 -38.87 -10.77 1.57
N ILE A 79 -39.35 -9.70 0.92
CA ILE A 79 -39.05 -9.39 -0.49
C ILE A 79 -37.61 -8.90 -0.63
N PHE A 80 -37.16 -8.05 0.29
CA PHE A 80 -35.79 -7.52 0.31
C PHE A 80 -34.76 -8.58 0.70
N PHE A 81 -35.15 -9.60 1.46
CA PHE A 81 -34.32 -10.78 1.73
C PHE A 81 -33.91 -11.51 0.44
N ILE A 82 -34.87 -11.73 -0.47
CA ILE A 82 -34.60 -12.39 -1.76
C ILE A 82 -33.70 -11.52 -2.65
N LEU A 83 -33.93 -10.20 -2.64
CA LEU A 83 -33.10 -9.25 -3.38
C LEU A 83 -31.68 -9.14 -2.81
N GLY A 84 -31.54 -9.24 -1.48
CA GLY A 84 -30.26 -9.19 -0.74
C GLY A 84 -29.34 -10.38 -1.02
N LEU A 85 -29.87 -11.47 -1.57
CA LEU A 85 -29.06 -12.63 -1.98
C LEU A 85 -28.06 -12.29 -3.10
N ILE A 86 -28.40 -11.35 -3.99
CA ILE A 86 -27.54 -10.91 -5.10
C ILE A 86 -26.30 -10.16 -4.56
N PRO A 87 -26.45 -9.10 -3.75
CA PRO A 87 -25.33 -8.47 -3.04
C PRO A 87 -24.50 -9.44 -2.19
N LEU A 88 -25.14 -10.41 -1.52
CA LEU A 88 -24.42 -11.41 -0.73
C LEU A 88 -23.48 -12.26 -1.59
N ALA A 89 -23.95 -12.73 -2.75
CA ALA A 89 -23.13 -13.47 -3.70
C ALA A 89 -21.93 -12.64 -4.20
N PHE A 90 -22.12 -11.34 -4.40
CA PHE A 90 -21.05 -10.41 -4.76
C PHE A 90 -19.99 -10.27 -3.65
N ILE A 91 -20.40 -10.16 -2.37
CA ILE A 91 -19.47 -10.12 -1.21
C ILE A 91 -18.63 -11.39 -1.16
N ILE A 92 -19.24 -12.56 -1.35
CA ILE A 92 -18.55 -13.85 -1.33
C ILE A 92 -17.51 -13.92 -2.46
N ALA A 93 -17.86 -13.48 -3.66
CA ALA A 93 -16.93 -13.41 -4.79
C ALA A 93 -15.76 -12.45 -4.52
N PHE A 94 -16.04 -11.27 -3.95
CA PHE A 94 -15.01 -10.28 -3.58
C PHE A 94 -14.09 -10.77 -2.47
N SER A 95 -14.63 -11.49 -1.47
CA SER A 95 -13.83 -12.11 -0.41
C SER A 95 -12.87 -13.16 -0.96
N GLY A 96 -13.30 -13.95 -1.94
CA GLY A 96 -12.41 -14.87 -2.66
C GLY A 96 -11.29 -14.15 -3.42
N LEU A 97 -11.61 -13.00 -4.02
CA LEU A 97 -10.61 -12.16 -4.69
C LEU A 97 -9.61 -11.53 -3.70
N GLU A 98 -10.05 -11.11 -2.52
CA GLU A 98 -9.15 -10.58 -1.48
C GLU A 98 -8.13 -11.63 -1.04
N PHE A 99 -8.55 -12.88 -0.87
CA PHE A 99 -7.66 -14.01 -0.59
C PHE A 99 -6.65 -14.30 -1.71
N ALA A 100 -6.95 -13.92 -2.96
CA ALA A 100 -6.03 -14.10 -4.09
C ALA A 100 -5.02 -12.93 -4.23
N ILE A 101 -5.34 -11.77 -3.65
CA ILE A 101 -4.51 -10.55 -3.71
C ILE A 101 -3.57 -10.45 -2.49
N ALA A 102 -4.03 -10.94 -1.34
CA ALA A 102 -3.25 -11.01 -0.09
C ALA A 102 -2.12 -12.04 -0.19
#